data_AF-V9LHL9-F1
#
_entry.id   AF-V9LHL9-F1
#
_cell.length_a   1.000
_cell.length_b   1.000
_cell.length_c   1.000
_cell.angle_alpha   90.00
_cell.angle_beta   90.00
_cell.angle_gamma   90.00
#
_symmetry.space_group_name_H-M   'P 1'
#
loop_
_entity.id
_entity.type
_entity.pdbx_description
1 polymer ?
#
loop_
_entity_poly.entity_id
_entity_poly.type
_entity_poly.pdbx_seq_one_letter_code
_entity_poly.pdbx_strand_id
1 'polypeptide(L)'
;MASLTTEGVRRVASLQKEDGRYFLMTLLNMDFDEDRDLKPGILLDYLYNAIMFAVQKGFPWPNVVLVARFSEELLEETMGITITEAIGMLKKKCDQYQYTMKPKQFKLLVNYFLETFFKHYRLYQFVLLEVREIDQTIHNLEVYVPQKPLALKDGTEADVWIYQKRISELNETENQLQAEMLFLRQTSQLESE
;
A
#
# COMPACT_ATOMS: atom_id res chain seq x y z
N MET A 1 19.61 -0.01 -13.10
CA MET A 1 18.60 -0.86 -13.77
C MET A 1 18.07 -0.14 -15.03
N ALA A 2 16.78 -0.21 -15.39
CA ALA A 2 16.21 0.35 -16.63
C ALA A 2 16.69 1.78 -16.95
N SER A 3 17.00 2.05 -18.22
CA SER A 3 17.59 3.32 -18.64
C SER A 3 16.57 4.45 -18.51
N LEU A 4 16.69 5.25 -17.44
CA LEU A 4 15.94 6.50 -17.28
C LEU A 4 16.15 7.38 -18.53
N THR A 5 15.06 7.64 -19.25
CA THR A 5 15.04 8.50 -20.44
C THR A 5 14.65 9.92 -20.07
N THR A 6 15.04 10.88 -20.90
CA THR A 6 14.68 12.30 -20.70
C THR A 6 13.16 12.51 -20.71
N GLU A 7 12.43 11.76 -21.53
CA GLU A 7 10.97 11.79 -21.60
C GLU A 7 10.33 11.18 -20.35
N GLY A 8 10.87 10.05 -19.86
CA GLY A 8 10.39 9.40 -18.64
C GLY A 8 10.51 10.32 -17.44
N VAL A 9 11.68 10.91 -17.24
CA VAL A 9 11.95 11.82 -16.11
C VAL A 9 11.14 13.12 -16.22
N ARG A 10 10.93 13.63 -17.45
CA ARG A 10 10.03 14.78 -17.66
C ARG A 10 8.60 14.46 -17.25
N ARG A 11 8.12 13.27 -17.57
CA ARG A 11 6.77 12.83 -17.21
C ARG A 11 6.62 12.65 -15.69
N VAL A 12 7.62 12.06 -15.02
CA VAL A 12 7.66 12.00 -13.54
C VAL A 12 7.48 13.39 -12.93
N ALA A 13 8.22 14.39 -13.43
CA ALA A 13 8.17 15.75 -12.91
C ALA A 13 6.87 16.52 -13.22
N SER A 14 6.09 16.06 -14.20
CA SER A 14 4.82 16.69 -14.60
C SER A 14 3.61 16.20 -13.80
N LEU A 15 3.74 15.07 -13.10
CA LEU A 15 2.68 14.44 -12.34
C LEU A 15 2.64 14.96 -10.89
N GLN A 16 1.51 14.72 -10.21
CA GLN A 16 1.44 14.90 -8.75
C GLN A 16 2.37 13.89 -8.06
N LYS A 17 2.77 14.18 -6.81
CA LYS A 17 3.83 13.44 -6.13
C LYS A 17 3.63 11.91 -6.17
N GLU A 18 2.46 11.42 -5.76
CA GLU A 18 2.21 9.99 -5.69
C GLU A 18 2.12 9.33 -7.08
N ASP A 19 1.47 9.99 -8.05
CA ASP A 19 1.44 9.53 -9.44
C ASP A 19 2.83 9.51 -10.08
N GLY A 20 3.66 10.51 -9.77
CA GLY A 20 5.05 10.61 -10.22
C GLY A 20 5.94 9.54 -9.61
N ARG A 21 5.76 9.23 -8.32
CA ARG A 21 6.42 8.10 -7.64
C ARG A 21 6.03 6.78 -8.29
N TYR A 22 4.73 6.54 -8.47
CA TYR A 22 4.24 5.33 -9.12
C TYR A 22 4.80 5.19 -10.55
N PHE A 23 4.80 6.28 -11.33
CA PHE A 23 5.38 6.24 -12.67
C PHE A 23 6.89 5.98 -12.64
N LEU A 24 7.63 6.56 -11.69
CA LEU A 24 9.07 6.28 -11.52
C LEU A 24 9.32 4.81 -11.15
N MET A 25 8.47 4.22 -10.31
CA MET A 25 8.52 2.80 -9.96
C MET A 25 8.38 1.93 -11.22
N THR A 26 7.41 2.23 -12.09
CA THR A 26 7.24 1.52 -13.37
C THR A 26 8.44 1.68 -14.30
N LEU A 27 9.07 2.86 -14.33
CA LEU A 27 10.28 3.10 -15.13
C LEU A 27 11.47 2.30 -14.64
N LEU A 28 11.60 2.11 -13.33
CA LEU A 28 12.68 1.34 -12.71
C LEU A 28 12.42 -0.18 -12.71
N ASN A 29 11.23 -0.60 -13.17
CA ASN A 29 10.77 -1.99 -13.15
C ASN A 29 10.82 -2.60 -11.74
N MET A 30 10.45 -1.79 -10.74
CA MET A 30 10.33 -2.20 -9.36
C MET A 30 8.88 -2.65 -9.10
N ASP A 31 8.71 -3.79 -8.44
CA ASP A 31 7.41 -4.27 -7.97
C ASP A 31 7.55 -4.59 -6.49
N PHE A 32 6.88 -3.81 -5.65
CA PHE A 32 6.90 -4.01 -4.21
C PHE A 32 5.61 -3.47 -3.57
N ASP A 33 5.23 -4.13 -2.48
CA ASP A 33 4.10 -3.74 -1.65
C ASP A 33 4.60 -2.80 -0.55
N GLU A 34 4.25 -1.52 -0.61
CA GLU A 34 4.65 -0.50 0.37
C GLU A 34 4.24 -0.87 1.80
N ASP A 35 3.18 -1.66 1.99
CA ASP A 35 2.72 -2.10 3.30
C ASP A 35 3.57 -3.26 3.85
N ARG A 36 4.24 -4.03 2.98
CA ARG A 36 5.10 -5.18 3.35
C ARG A 36 6.57 -4.84 3.43
N ASP A 37 7.08 -4.09 2.45
CA ASP A 37 8.48 -3.71 2.38
C ASP A 37 8.62 -2.20 2.12
N LEU A 38 9.00 -1.48 3.17
CA LEU A 38 9.24 -0.05 3.11
C LEU A 38 10.57 0.30 2.45
N LYS A 39 11.51 -0.65 2.30
CA LYS A 39 12.84 -0.36 1.76
C LYS A 39 12.78 0.18 0.33
N PRO A 40 12.10 -0.47 -0.62
CA PRO A 40 12.06 0.02 -2.00
C PRO A 40 11.29 1.35 -2.10
N GLY A 41 10.34 1.61 -1.20
CA GLY A 41 9.65 2.90 -1.11
C GLY A 41 10.57 4.04 -0.70
N ILE A 42 11.49 3.80 0.24
CA ILE A 42 12.49 4.77 0.66
C ILE A 42 13.54 5.01 -0.43
N LEU A 43 13.95 3.94 -1.15
CA LEU A 43 14.80 4.06 -2.34
C LEU A 43 14.14 4.93 -3.42
N LEU A 44 12.86 4.68 -3.68
CA LEU A 44 12.07 5.42 -4.66
C LEU A 44 11.94 6.90 -4.28
N ASP A 45 11.68 7.19 -3.00
CA ASP A 45 11.63 8.56 -2.48
C ASP A 45 12.96 9.29 -2.62
N TYR A 46 14.07 8.62 -2.32
CA TYR A 46 15.39 9.19 -2.48
C TYR A 46 15.67 9.58 -3.95
N LEU A 47 15.36 8.70 -4.90
CA LEU A 47 15.52 8.98 -6.33
C LEU A 47 14.57 10.07 -6.82
N TYR A 48 13.30 10.01 -6.43
CA TYR A 48 12.28 11.01 -6.77
C TYR A 48 12.69 12.40 -6.28
N ASN A 49 13.14 12.51 -5.03
CA ASN A 49 13.57 13.79 -4.46
C ASN A 49 14.79 14.36 -5.19
N ALA A 50 15.75 13.53 -5.59
CA ALA A 50 16.90 13.98 -6.37
C ALA A 50 16.51 14.48 -7.77
N ILE A 51 15.58 13.79 -8.44
CA ILE A 51 15.01 14.23 -9.72
C ILE A 51 14.31 15.59 -9.54
N MET A 52 13.41 15.69 -8.57
CA MET A 52 12.65 16.92 -8.31
C MET A 52 13.54 18.08 -7.92
N PHE A 53 14.62 17.83 -7.16
CA PHE A 53 15.64 18.83 -6.87
C PHE A 53 16.25 19.39 -8.16
N ALA A 54 16.72 18.52 -9.07
CA ALA A 54 17.33 18.95 -10.32
C ALA A 54 16.35 19.74 -11.21
N VAL A 55 15.09 19.32 -11.26
CA VAL A 55 14.01 20.04 -11.97
C VAL A 55 13.77 21.42 -11.35
N GLN A 56 13.61 21.50 -10.03
CA GLN A 56 13.37 22.75 -9.31
C GLN A 56 14.54 23.75 -9.41
N LYS A 57 15.78 23.25 -9.52
CA LYS A 57 16.96 24.08 -9.77
C LYS A 57 17.19 24.43 -11.24
N GLY A 58 16.28 24.01 -12.14
CA GLY A 58 16.31 24.37 -13.55
C GLY A 58 17.40 23.67 -14.34
N PHE A 59 17.72 22.42 -14.01
CA PHE A 59 18.72 21.65 -14.74
C PHE A 59 18.15 21.25 -16.11
N PRO A 60 18.98 21.24 -17.19
CA PRO A 60 18.57 20.68 -18.47
C PRO A 60 18.13 19.22 -18.32
N TRP A 61 17.14 18.77 -19.09
CA TRP A 61 16.62 17.40 -19.00
C TRP A 61 17.67 16.29 -19.06
N PRO A 62 18.71 16.35 -19.93
CA PRO A 62 19.80 15.36 -19.90
C PRO A 62 20.55 15.34 -18.56
N ASN A 63 20.70 16.50 -17.92
CA ASN A 63 21.35 16.62 -16.62
C ASN A 63 20.46 16.08 -15.50
N VAL A 64 19.13 16.19 -15.60
CA VAL A 64 18.21 15.58 -14.64
C VAL A 64 18.33 14.04 -14.67
N VAL A 65 18.45 13.45 -15.87
CA VAL A 65 18.72 12.01 -16.02
C VAL A 65 20.06 11.64 -15.40
N LEU A 66 21.10 12.44 -15.63
CA LEU A 66 22.42 12.22 -15.01
C LEU A 66 22.36 12.30 -13.48
N VAL A 67 21.60 13.24 -12.92
CA VAL A 67 21.37 13.33 -11.47
C VAL A 67 20.71 12.07 -10.95
N ALA A 68 19.69 11.55 -11.62
CA ALA A 68 19.02 10.32 -11.19
C ALA A 68 19.98 9.11 -11.19
N ARG A 69 20.79 8.95 -12.25
CA ARG A 69 21.81 7.90 -12.31
C ARG A 69 22.89 8.06 -11.25
N PHE A 70 23.37 9.29 -11.06
CA PHE A 70 24.34 9.59 -10.01
C PHE A 70 23.78 9.22 -8.63
N SER A 71 22.52 9.53 -8.35
CA SER A 71 21.86 9.18 -7.09
C SER A 71 21.79 7.67 -6.88
N GLU A 72 21.34 6.93 -7.91
CA GLU A 72 21.23 5.46 -7.91
C GLU A 72 22.60 4.83 -7.60
N GLU A 73 23.62 5.18 -8.39
CA GLU A 73 24.98 4.67 -8.23
C GLU A 73 25.59 5.03 -6.87
N LEU A 74 25.39 6.27 -6.40
CA LEU A 74 25.89 6.70 -5.10
C LEU A 74 25.27 5.88 -3.97
N LEU A 75 23.98 5.62 -4.04
CA LEU A 75 23.28 4.86 -3.01
C LEU A 75 23.76 3.41 -3.00
N GLU A 76 23.80 2.77 -4.17
CA GLU A 76 24.24 1.37 -4.31
C GLU A 76 25.68 1.17 -3.81
N GLU A 77 26.61 2.05 -4.20
CA GLU A 77 28.03 1.95 -3.84
C GLU A 77 28.32 2.32 -2.38
N THR A 78 27.37 2.97 -1.70
CA THR A 78 27.53 3.35 -0.28
C THR A 78 26.79 2.41 0.67
N MET A 79 26.10 1.38 0.19
CA MET A 79 25.48 0.39 1.08
C MET A 79 26.56 -0.42 1.82
N GLY A 80 26.46 -0.49 3.15
CA GLY A 80 27.31 -1.35 3.97
C GLY A 80 28.66 -0.76 4.39
N ILE A 81 29.00 0.46 3.95
CA ILE A 81 30.30 1.09 4.25
C ILE A 81 30.17 2.22 5.27
N THR A 82 31.30 2.59 5.88
CA THR A 82 31.33 3.67 6.87
C THR A 82 31.12 5.04 6.22
N ILE A 83 30.70 6.03 7.01
CA ILE A 83 30.49 7.41 6.51
C ILE A 83 31.77 8.00 5.89
N THR A 84 32.94 7.69 6.45
CA THR A 84 34.23 8.18 5.95
C THR A 84 34.53 7.60 4.56
N GLU A 85 34.27 6.31 4.37
CA GLU A 85 34.42 5.65 3.08
C GLU A 85 33.38 6.15 2.07
N ALA A 86 32.15 6.39 2.50
CA ALA A 86 31.10 6.94 1.66
C ALA A 86 31.41 8.37 1.18
N ILE A 87 32.03 9.21 2.02
CA ILE A 87 32.53 10.53 1.60
C ILE A 87 33.66 10.37 0.56
N GLY A 88 34.53 9.38 0.74
CA GLY A 88 35.54 9.00 -0.25
C GLY A 88 34.90 8.58 -1.58
N MET A 89 33.82 7.81 -1.53
CA MET A 89 33.06 7.39 -2.71
C MET A 89 32.39 8.57 -3.41
N LEU A 90 31.78 9.48 -2.65
CA LEU A 90 31.24 10.73 -3.18
C LEU A 90 32.32 11.52 -3.92
N LYS A 91 33.53 11.64 -3.36
CA LYS A 91 34.64 12.34 -4.02
C LYS A 91 35.02 11.67 -5.34
N LYS A 92 35.13 10.33 -5.37
CA LYS A 92 35.42 9.57 -6.58
C LYS A 92 34.34 9.77 -7.65
N LYS A 93 33.06 9.74 -7.27
CA LYS A 93 31.93 10.06 -8.16
C LYS A 93 31.97 11.51 -8.61
N CYS A 94 32.39 12.42 -7.74
CA CYS A 94 32.58 13.82 -8.12
C CYS A 94 33.57 13.93 -9.28
N ASP A 95 34.72 13.25 -9.17
CA ASP A 95 35.78 13.28 -10.18
C ASP A 95 35.34 12.67 -11.51
N GLN A 96 34.46 11.65 -11.48
CA GLN A 96 33.90 11.00 -12.67
C GLN A 96 32.91 11.90 -13.42
N TYR A 97 32.05 12.64 -12.71
CA TYR A 97 30.94 13.39 -13.31
C TYR A 97 31.20 14.90 -13.45
N GLN A 98 32.34 15.41 -12.97
CA GLN A 98 32.66 16.85 -12.96
C GLN A 98 32.62 17.52 -14.34
N TYR A 99 32.93 16.78 -15.41
CA TYR A 99 32.97 17.32 -16.78
C TYR A 99 31.64 17.20 -17.52
N THR A 100 30.68 16.45 -16.96
CA THR A 100 29.40 16.16 -17.61
C THR A 100 28.40 17.30 -17.46
N MET A 101 28.58 18.17 -16.46
CA MET A 101 27.67 19.29 -16.17
C MET A 101 28.43 20.57 -15.86
N LYS A 102 27.72 21.71 -15.88
CA LYS A 102 28.33 23.00 -15.55
C LYS A 102 28.80 22.99 -14.09
N PRO A 103 29.98 23.57 -13.76
CA PRO A 103 30.52 23.56 -12.40
C PRO A 103 29.57 24.10 -11.33
N LYS A 104 28.77 25.14 -11.67
CA LYS A 104 27.75 25.70 -10.78
C LYS A 104 26.65 24.70 -10.43
N GLN A 105 26.15 23.95 -11.42
CA GLN A 105 25.13 22.92 -11.23
C GLN A 105 25.70 21.75 -10.43
N PHE A 106 26.93 21.37 -10.72
CA PHE A 106 27.62 20.30 -10.01
C PHE A 106 27.79 20.61 -8.52
N LYS A 107 28.22 21.84 -8.18
CA LYS A 107 28.30 22.28 -6.79
C LYS A 107 26.96 22.23 -6.06
N LEU A 108 25.86 22.62 -6.74
CA LEU A 108 24.51 22.52 -6.18
C LEU A 108 24.13 21.07 -5.90
N LEU A 109 24.44 20.16 -6.81
CA LEU A 109 24.18 18.74 -6.65
C LEU A 109 24.93 18.14 -5.46
N VAL A 110 26.23 18.41 -5.35
CA VAL A 110 27.05 17.91 -4.24
C VAL A 110 26.52 18.46 -2.90
N ASN A 111 26.23 19.75 -2.83
CA ASN A 111 25.64 20.35 -1.62
C ASN A 111 24.29 19.71 -1.26
N TYR A 112 23.46 19.40 -2.26
CA TYR A 112 22.19 18.71 -2.02
C TYR A 112 22.41 17.35 -1.35
N PHE A 113 23.33 16.52 -1.84
CA PHE A 113 23.60 15.22 -1.21
C PHE A 113 24.21 15.36 0.19
N LEU A 114 25.08 16.35 0.40
CA LEU A 114 25.64 16.61 1.73
C LEU A 114 24.55 16.97 2.75
N GLU A 115 23.61 17.83 2.36
CA GLU A 115 22.52 18.30 3.24
C GLU A 115 21.36 17.32 3.40
N THR A 116 21.22 16.35 2.49
CA THR A 116 20.11 15.39 2.50
C THR A 116 20.58 13.98 2.83
N PHE A 117 21.26 13.32 1.90
CA PHE A 117 21.70 11.94 2.01
C PHE A 117 22.73 11.75 3.12
N PHE A 118 23.84 12.50 3.08
CA PHE A 118 24.93 12.33 4.05
C PHE A 118 24.57 12.81 5.45
N LYS A 119 23.75 13.85 5.56
CA LYS A 119 23.19 14.31 6.84
C LYS A 119 22.43 13.19 7.57
N HIS A 120 21.74 12.33 6.83
CA HIS A 120 20.94 11.22 7.37
C HIS A 120 21.56 9.86 7.02
N TYR A 121 22.88 9.80 6.76
CA TYR A 121 23.53 8.59 6.23
C TYR A 121 23.27 7.35 7.09
N ARG A 122 23.35 7.47 8.41
CA ARG A 122 23.10 6.36 9.34
C ARG A 122 21.69 5.81 9.25
N LEU A 123 20.69 6.65 8.97
CA LEU A 123 19.30 6.22 8.79
C LEU A 123 19.15 5.43 7.49
N TYR A 124 19.77 5.89 6.40
CA TYR A 124 19.81 5.14 5.15
C TYR A 124 20.48 3.77 5.34
N GLN A 125 21.66 3.73 5.98
CA GLN A 125 22.35 2.46 6.24
C GLN A 125 21.51 1.51 7.10
N PHE A 126 20.88 2.02 8.15
CA PHE A 126 20.00 1.24 9.03
C PHE A 126 18.83 0.61 8.24
N VAL A 127 18.11 1.41 7.45
CA VAL A 127 16.95 0.92 6.68
C VAL A 127 17.38 -0.07 5.59
N LEU A 128 18.47 0.20 4.89
CA LEU A 128 18.87 -0.60 3.73
C LEU A 128 19.46 -1.95 4.15
N LEU A 129 20.30 -1.96 5.19
CA LEU A 129 21.04 -3.15 5.60
C LEU A 129 20.28 -4.07 6.54
N GLU A 130 19.45 -3.53 7.45
CA GLU A 130 18.78 -4.39 8.43
C GLU A 130 17.67 -5.20 7.78
N VAL A 131 17.70 -6.53 7.98
CA VAL A 131 16.58 -7.40 7.64
C VAL A 131 15.47 -7.09 8.63
N ARG A 132 14.39 -6.45 8.16
CA ARG A 132 13.21 -6.24 9.01
C ARG A 132 12.47 -7.55 9.15
N GLU A 133 12.22 -7.97 10.39
CA GLU A 133 11.19 -8.96 10.66
C GLU A 133 9.84 -8.31 10.36
N ILE A 134 9.17 -8.80 9.31
CA ILE A 134 7.85 -8.32 8.92
C ILE A 134 6.85 -8.95 9.90
N ASP A 135 6.60 -8.29 11.03
CA ASP A 135 5.55 -8.66 11.99
C ASP A 135 4.16 -8.33 11.40
N GLN A 136 3.72 -9.12 10.43
CA GLN A 136 2.39 -9.00 9.83
C GLN A 136 1.47 -10.12 10.27
N THR A 137 0.35 -9.75 10.88
CA THR A 137 -0.74 -10.68 11.16
C THR A 137 -1.74 -10.65 10.00
N ILE A 138 -1.56 -11.52 9.01
CA ILE A 138 -2.47 -11.64 7.87
C ILE A 138 -3.82 -12.20 8.37
N HIS A 139 -4.88 -11.40 8.27
CA HIS A 139 -6.25 -11.82 8.56
C HIS A 139 -7.01 -11.96 7.24
N ASN A 140 -7.50 -13.16 6.94
CA ASN A 140 -8.38 -13.39 5.81
C ASN A 140 -9.82 -13.12 6.27
N LEU A 141 -10.40 -11.99 5.84
CA LEU A 141 -11.81 -11.69 6.05
C LEU A 141 -12.61 -12.16 4.84
N GLU A 142 -13.40 -13.21 5.01
CA GLU A 142 -14.39 -13.62 4.02
C GLU A 142 -15.57 -12.64 4.04
N VAL A 143 -15.65 -11.79 3.02
CA VAL A 143 -16.77 -10.86 2.85
C VAL A 143 -17.90 -11.60 2.12
N TYR A 144 -18.93 -11.99 2.86
CA TYR A 144 -20.13 -12.60 2.28
C TYR A 144 -21.03 -11.53 1.67
N VAL A 145 -21.32 -11.67 0.38
CA VAL A 145 -22.30 -10.81 -0.29
C VAL A 145 -23.70 -11.19 0.23
N PRO A 146 -24.54 -10.24 0.65
CA PRO A 146 -25.91 -10.54 1.06
C PRO A 146 -26.63 -11.26 -0.08
N GLN A 147 -27.41 -12.29 0.27
CA GLN A 147 -28.21 -13.01 -0.72
C GLN A 147 -29.13 -12.03 -1.45
N LYS A 148 -29.24 -12.20 -2.76
CA LYS A 148 -30.09 -11.33 -3.58
C LYS A 148 -31.53 -11.43 -3.06
N PRO A 149 -32.18 -10.31 -2.72
CA PRO A 149 -33.56 -10.36 -2.27
C PRO A 149 -34.46 -10.94 -3.35
N LEU A 150 -35.48 -11.67 -2.93
CA LEU A 150 -36.53 -12.20 -3.81
C LEU A 150 -37.24 -11.05 -4.53
N ALA A 151 -37.83 -11.35 -5.69
CA ALA A 151 -38.53 -10.33 -6.45
C ALA A 151 -39.78 -9.86 -5.69
N LEU A 152 -40.10 -8.57 -5.77
CA LEU A 152 -41.22 -7.97 -5.03
C LEU A 152 -42.58 -8.64 -5.35
N LYS A 153 -42.73 -9.19 -6.55
CA LYS A 153 -43.91 -9.97 -6.98
C LYS A 153 -44.17 -11.22 -6.13
N ASP A 154 -43.14 -11.75 -5.48
CA ASP A 154 -43.22 -12.93 -4.62
C ASP A 154 -43.45 -12.51 -3.15
N GLY A 155 -43.56 -11.21 -2.88
CA GLY A 155 -43.83 -10.65 -1.57
C GLY A 155 -45.30 -10.80 -1.19
N THR A 156 -45.54 -11.17 0.07
CA THR A 156 -46.87 -11.14 0.66
C THR A 156 -47.19 -9.72 1.12
N GLU A 157 -48.44 -9.29 0.91
CA GLU A 157 -48.92 -8.01 1.43
C GLU A 157 -48.83 -8.00 2.97
N ALA A 158 -48.49 -6.85 3.57
CA ALA A 158 -48.17 -6.76 4.99
C ALA A 158 -49.33 -7.23 5.88
N ASP A 159 -50.56 -6.84 5.55
CA ASP A 159 -51.76 -7.19 6.31
C ASP A 159 -52.06 -8.70 6.24
N VAL A 160 -51.85 -9.32 5.06
CA VAL A 160 -52.02 -10.76 4.86
C VAL A 160 -50.98 -11.54 5.66
N TRP A 161 -49.73 -11.08 5.70
CA TRP A 161 -48.67 -11.72 6.48
C TRP A 161 -48.93 -11.64 7.99
N ILE A 162 -49.36 -10.47 8.49
CA ILE A 162 -49.73 -10.28 9.91
C ILE A 162 -50.88 -11.21 10.29
N TYR A 163 -51.89 -11.31 9.43
CA TYR A 163 -53.02 -12.20 9.64
C TYR A 163 -52.62 -13.68 9.67
N GLN A 164 -51.80 -14.13 8.71
CA GLN A 164 -51.29 -15.50 8.65
C GLN A 164 -50.47 -15.85 9.88
N LYS A 165 -49.61 -14.94 10.35
CA LYS A 165 -48.84 -15.12 11.58
C LYS A 165 -49.73 -15.28 12.81
N ARG A 166 -50.80 -14.48 12.90
CA ARG A 166 -51.75 -14.58 14.01
C ARG A 166 -52.55 -15.89 13.98
N ILE A 167 -52.90 -16.38 12.79
CA ILE A 167 -53.53 -17.71 12.64
C ILE A 167 -52.57 -18.82 13.07
N SER A 168 -51.30 -18.78 12.67
CA SER A 168 -50.35 -19.84 13.05
C SER A 168 -50.17 -19.90 14.57
N GLU A 169 -50.06 -18.75 15.23
CA GLU A 169 -49.99 -18.67 16.70
C GLU A 169 -51.26 -19.27 17.34
N LEU A 170 -52.45 -18.93 16.84
CA LEU A 170 -53.70 -19.50 17.34
C LEU A 170 -53.78 -21.02 17.14
N ASN A 171 -53.40 -21.52 15.96
CA ASN A 171 -53.41 -22.96 15.67
C ASN A 171 -52.41 -23.72 16.56
N GLU A 172 -51.24 -23.15 16.84
CA GLU A 172 -50.28 -23.74 17.77
C GLU A 172 -50.87 -23.84 19.18
N THR A 173 -51.52 -22.78 19.66
CA THR A 173 -52.19 -22.81 20.98
C THR A 173 -53.36 -23.79 21.03
N GLU A 174 -54.14 -23.88 19.96
CA GLU A 174 -55.25 -24.83 19.87
C GLU A 174 -54.74 -26.28 19.89
N ASN A 175 -53.69 -26.58 19.12
CA ASN A 175 -53.07 -27.91 19.11
C ASN A 175 -52.51 -28.30 20.48
N GLN A 176 -51.90 -27.35 21.21
CA GLN A 176 -51.40 -27.58 22.57
C GLN A 176 -52.56 -27.93 23.52
N LEU A 177 -53.64 -27.16 23.50
CA LEU A 177 -54.82 -27.40 24.34
C LEU A 177 -55.51 -28.74 24.00
N GLN A 178 -55.60 -29.08 22.73
CA GLN A 178 -56.15 -30.38 22.30
C GLN A 178 -55.28 -31.54 22.78
N ALA A 179 -53.95 -31.43 22.69
CA ALA A 179 -53.02 -32.43 23.19
C ALA A 179 -53.13 -32.60 24.72
N GLU A 180 -53.26 -31.50 25.47
CA GLU A 180 -53.46 -31.52 26.92
C GLU A 180 -54.79 -32.19 27.30
N MET A 181 -55.88 -31.87 26.59
CA MET A 181 -57.19 -32.49 26.82
C MET A 181 -57.16 -34.01 26.56
N LEU A 182 -56.48 -34.44 25.48
CA LEU A 182 -56.32 -35.87 25.17
C LEU A 182 -55.52 -36.59 26.26
N PHE A 183 -54.43 -35.98 26.73
CA PHE A 183 -53.63 -36.50 27.84
C PHE A 183 -54.49 -36.68 29.10
N LEU A 184 -55.23 -35.65 29.51
CA LEU A 184 -56.12 -35.68 30.68
C LEU A 184 -57.21 -36.75 30.58
N ARG A 185 -57.78 -36.96 29.39
CA ARG A 185 -58.78 -38.03 29.17
C ARG A 185 -58.16 -39.42 29.33
N GLN A 186 -56.96 -39.63 28.78
CA GLN A 186 -56.26 -40.92 28.90
C GLN A 186 -55.88 -41.23 30.35
N THR A 187 -55.38 -40.25 31.12
CA THR A 187 -55.07 -40.45 32.54
C THR A 187 -56.32 -40.74 33.37
N SER A 188 -57.44 -40.06 33.09
CA SER A 188 -58.71 -40.32 33.81
C SER A 188 -59.32 -41.70 33.54
N GLN A 189 -59.10 -42.27 32.35
CA GLN A 189 -59.55 -43.62 32.00
C GLN A 189 -58.72 -44.70 32.71
N LEU A 190 -57.41 -44.48 32.83
CA LEU A 190 -56.48 -45.37 33.57
C LEU A 190 -56.74 -45.38 35.08
N GLU A 191 -57.32 -44.31 35.64
CA GLU A 191 -57.70 -44.23 37.06
C GLU A 191 -59.06 -44.91 37.38
N SER A 192 -59.80 -45.34 36.36
CA SER A 192 -61.14 -45.94 36.49
C SER A 192 -61.22 -47.45 36.20
N GLU A 193 -60.10 -48.09 35.90
CA GLU A 193 -59.89 -49.56 35.84
C GLU A 193 -59.23 -50.08 37.12
#